data_AF-A0A8K1CKV9-F1
#
_entry.id   AF-A0A8K1CKV9-F1
#
_cell.length_a   1.000
_cell.length_b   1.000
_cell.length_c   1.000
_cell.angle_alpha   90.00
_cell.angle_beta   90.00
_cell.angle_gamma   90.00
#
_symmetry.space_group_name_H-M   'P 1'
#
loop_
_entity.id
_entity.type
_entity.pdbx_description
1 polymer ?
#
loop_
_entity_poly.entity_id
_entity_poly.type
_entity_poly.pdbx_seq_one_letter_code
_entity_poly.pdbx_strand_id
1 'polypeptide(L)'
;MKDDERHVWIHGGVATHFRPLSRDDKSVLSIDKAHISSSSRLLRVRVRQRQKAARLLCLSWSNDEHSRWFPDHEIVFTQPISHTEDLFGGKDDASFARANPSVSLWSSASTGRLAVATTALSQGSCVLRATAFAVGVHDHGASSFCHWCFSRLSKKAFRCGGCSFALYCSHKCLEADAPLHDFQCQVLPWIRQRQPAPLEVDNETLRLVLSILSMEQLIQTTTALAKLHIPPRKRRKDLKHVAHGLQRVIQSTTNVQIPLEHIVETIERVQTNAHPLYLNGATICGLGIFPEAAMTLNHSCSPNVVPSFDPATRTLRFYAIRDIQRLDMIEYSYLSDLSIGVKRRRETLKDGFGFECHCLRCETEARRQDGANDDTTENQVLTQLMATLQDDKASANLESLRREVGSLLERRSDLAFAFDMVELRRAVRRLAWQDVTRLAQGLLDQWRAQGLPEHYPTTETLYQQLLVAAKRLGDTRNMTTAQEAIRATQQNCGYVLPPVEVSSQP
;
A
#
# COMPACT_ATOMS: atom_id res chain seq x y z
N MET A 1 41.60 1.92 15.95
CA MET A 1 40.45 1.79 15.03
C MET A 1 39.24 1.50 15.87
N LYS A 2 38.23 2.39 15.88
CA LYS A 2 36.95 2.08 16.52
C LYS A 2 36.33 0.91 15.76
N ASP A 3 35.87 -0.11 16.48
CA ASP A 3 35.09 -1.19 15.90
C ASP A 3 33.75 -0.60 15.42
N ASP A 4 33.59 -0.38 14.12
CA ASP A 4 32.32 0.06 13.53
C ASP A 4 31.33 -1.10 13.53
N GLU A 5 30.42 -1.12 14.51
CA GLU A 5 29.28 -2.04 14.51
C GLU A 5 28.33 -1.67 13.37
N ARG A 6 28.12 -2.59 12.42
CA ARG A 6 27.14 -2.42 11.34
C ARG A 6 26.03 -3.45 11.42
N HIS A 7 24.85 -3.03 10.97
CA HIS A 7 23.68 -3.88 10.84
C HIS A 7 23.57 -4.32 9.39
N VAL A 8 23.57 -5.62 9.19
CA VAL A 8 23.44 -6.21 7.86
C VAL A 8 22.08 -6.87 7.77
N TRP A 9 21.39 -6.64 6.66
CA TRP A 9 20.12 -7.26 6.31
C TRP A 9 20.36 -8.10 5.06
N ILE A 10 20.00 -9.37 5.07
CA ILE A 10 20.31 -10.29 3.97
C ILE A 10 19.04 -10.66 3.21
N HIS A 11 19.03 -10.54 1.90
CA HIS A 11 17.94 -11.01 1.06
C HIS A 11 18.07 -12.52 0.83
N GLY A 12 17.29 -13.35 1.53
CA GLY A 12 17.07 -14.74 1.12
C GLY A 12 17.33 -15.81 2.18
N GLY A 13 16.25 -16.37 2.74
CA GLY A 13 16.26 -17.53 3.63
C GLY A 13 16.10 -17.17 5.10
N VAL A 14 15.82 -18.18 5.91
CA VAL A 14 15.77 -18.11 7.38
C VAL A 14 17.11 -18.68 7.86
N ALA A 15 18.07 -17.82 8.13
CA ALA A 15 19.43 -18.21 8.49
C ALA A 15 19.61 -18.16 10.02
N THR A 16 20.28 -19.14 10.62
CA THR A 16 20.42 -19.21 12.09
C THR A 16 21.86 -19.03 12.58
N HIS A 17 22.87 -19.36 11.77
CA HIS A 17 24.30 -19.19 12.13
C HIS A 17 25.16 -18.83 10.92
N PHE A 18 26.24 -18.10 11.15
CA PHE A 18 27.21 -17.65 10.13
C PHE A 18 28.63 -17.79 10.67
N ARG A 19 29.62 -17.93 9.78
CA ARG A 19 31.05 -17.77 10.15
C ARG A 19 31.78 -16.82 9.19
N PRO A 20 32.73 -16.04 9.70
CA PRO A 20 33.69 -15.31 8.86
C PRO A 20 34.63 -16.28 8.14
N LEU A 21 35.15 -15.83 6.99
CA LEU A 21 36.00 -16.62 6.11
C LEU A 21 37.49 -16.44 6.43
N SER A 22 38.04 -17.49 7.04
CA SER A 22 39.47 -17.76 7.21
C SER A 22 40.22 -16.94 8.27
N ARG A 23 41.23 -17.59 8.87
CA ARG A 23 42.17 -17.00 9.85
C ARG A 23 43.19 -16.04 9.21
N ASP A 24 43.31 -16.04 7.87
CA ASP A 24 44.37 -15.33 7.15
C ASP A 24 43.89 -14.11 6.35
N ASP A 25 42.58 -13.92 6.22
CA ASP A 25 41.99 -12.69 5.68
C ASP A 25 41.66 -11.73 6.85
N LYS A 26 42.29 -10.55 6.88
CA LYS A 26 42.21 -9.60 8.02
C LYS A 26 40.81 -8.93 8.19
N SER A 27 39.79 -9.45 7.53
CA SER A 27 38.40 -9.01 7.48
C SER A 27 37.48 -9.87 8.36
N VAL A 28 37.83 -10.07 9.63
CA VAL A 28 37.04 -10.91 10.56
C VAL A 28 35.71 -10.23 10.93
N LEU A 29 34.60 -10.73 10.38
CA LEU A 29 33.23 -10.40 10.79
C LEU A 29 32.84 -11.27 11.99
N SER A 30 32.82 -10.72 13.21
CA SER A 30 32.19 -11.40 14.36
C SER A 30 30.69 -11.16 14.35
N ILE A 31 29.91 -12.19 14.67
CA ILE A 31 28.45 -12.16 14.63
C ILE A 31 27.93 -12.40 16.04
N ASP A 32 27.45 -11.34 16.67
CA ASP A 32 27.07 -11.40 18.08
C ASP A 32 25.63 -11.87 18.30
N LYS A 33 24.70 -11.48 17.42
CA LYS A 33 23.27 -11.85 17.47
C LYS A 33 22.65 -11.83 16.07
N ALA A 34 21.88 -12.88 15.76
CA ALA A 34 21.06 -12.98 14.56
C ALA A 34 19.58 -12.82 14.93
N HIS A 35 18.85 -11.98 14.21
CA HIS A 35 17.38 -11.85 14.34
C HIS A 35 16.74 -12.13 12.98
N ILE A 36 15.72 -12.98 12.98
CA ILE A 36 14.98 -13.41 11.79
C ILE A 36 13.65 -12.68 11.82
N SER A 37 13.44 -11.76 10.87
CA SER A 37 12.11 -11.15 10.68
C SER A 37 11.11 -12.20 10.20
N SER A 38 9.89 -12.12 10.75
CA SER A 38 8.79 -13.03 10.41
C SER A 38 8.18 -12.75 9.03
N SER A 39 8.33 -11.52 8.51
CA SER A 39 7.66 -11.06 7.28
C SER A 39 8.59 -10.93 6.07
N SER A 40 9.88 -10.73 6.33
CA SER A 40 10.89 -10.53 5.30
C SER A 40 12.13 -11.33 5.73
N ARG A 41 12.72 -12.09 4.80
CA ARG A 41 13.90 -12.98 4.98
C ARG A 41 15.18 -12.24 5.42
N LEU A 42 15.05 -11.11 6.09
CA LEU A 42 16.11 -10.21 6.45
C LEU A 42 16.64 -10.66 7.79
N LEU A 43 17.83 -11.24 7.70
CA LEU A 43 18.58 -11.56 8.89
C LEU A 43 19.41 -10.35 9.29
N ARG A 44 19.19 -9.85 10.51
CA ARG A 44 20.09 -8.88 11.11
C ARG A 44 21.35 -9.58 11.60
N VAL A 45 22.50 -9.22 11.05
CA VAL A 45 23.81 -9.63 11.57
C VAL A 45 24.52 -8.39 12.11
N ARG A 46 24.90 -8.39 13.40
CA ARG A 46 25.88 -7.41 13.89
C ARG A 46 27.24 -7.83 13.38
N VAL A 47 27.90 -6.95 12.65
CA VAL A 47 29.19 -7.25 12.01
C VAL A 47 30.23 -6.20 12.39
N ARG A 48 31.41 -6.64 12.84
CA ARG A 48 32.60 -5.79 12.96
C ARG A 48 33.36 -5.79 11.63
N GLN A 49 33.29 -4.69 10.87
CA GLN A 49 33.87 -4.62 9.53
C GLN A 49 35.22 -3.88 9.54
N ARG A 50 36.30 -4.49 9.03
CA ARG A 50 37.61 -3.84 8.83
C ARG A 50 37.86 -3.34 7.39
N GLN A 51 37.11 -3.80 6.38
CA GLN A 51 37.24 -3.37 4.96
C GLN A 51 35.89 -3.38 4.21
N LYS A 52 35.78 -2.62 3.11
CA LYS A 52 34.53 -2.30 2.37
C LYS A 52 33.79 -3.48 1.71
N ALA A 53 34.44 -4.61 1.45
CA ALA A 53 33.80 -5.80 0.87
C ALA A 53 33.72 -6.91 1.92
N ALA A 54 32.52 -7.41 2.21
CA ALA A 54 32.27 -8.41 3.23
C ALA A 54 31.40 -9.53 2.67
N ARG A 55 31.97 -10.73 2.53
CA ARG A 55 31.24 -11.95 2.15
C ARG A 55 30.78 -12.69 3.41
N LEU A 56 29.51 -13.07 3.46
CA LEU A 56 28.91 -13.80 4.58
C LEU A 56 28.57 -15.24 4.16
N LEU A 57 29.06 -16.22 4.93
CA LEU A 57 28.69 -17.62 4.81
C LEU A 57 27.70 -17.99 5.91
N CYS A 58 26.48 -18.36 5.53
CA CYS A 58 25.53 -18.98 6.45
C CYS A 58 25.83 -20.46 6.57
N LEU A 59 25.87 -20.97 7.80
CA LEU A 59 26.23 -22.36 8.13
C LEU A 59 25.03 -23.24 8.48
N SER A 60 23.89 -22.64 8.82
CA SER A 60 22.67 -23.38 9.11
C SER A 60 21.43 -22.63 8.64
N TRP A 61 20.64 -23.31 7.83
CA TRP A 61 19.37 -22.86 7.26
C TRP A 61 18.26 -23.73 7.87
N SER A 62 17.14 -23.14 8.27
CA SER A 62 16.03 -23.82 8.96
C SER A 62 15.37 -25.00 8.24
N ASN A 63 15.86 -25.41 7.07
CA ASN A 63 15.30 -26.49 6.26
C ASN A 63 16.32 -27.61 5.95
N ASP A 64 17.28 -27.86 6.85
CA ASP A 64 18.19 -29.01 6.81
C ASP A 64 18.77 -29.36 5.43
N GLU A 65 19.66 -28.51 4.89
CA GLU A 65 20.91 -28.95 4.25
C GLU A 65 21.67 -27.77 3.60
N HIS A 66 22.96 -27.72 3.93
CA HIS A 66 24.04 -26.93 3.33
C HIS A 66 24.21 -25.44 3.71
N SER A 67 25.49 -25.09 3.85
CA SER A 67 25.97 -23.72 3.98
C SER A 67 25.73 -22.94 2.70
N ARG A 68 25.06 -21.79 2.78
CA ARG A 68 24.80 -20.90 1.63
C ARG A 68 25.68 -19.67 1.69
N TRP A 69 26.28 -19.36 0.55
CA TRP A 69 27.01 -18.13 0.30
C TRP A 69 26.04 -17.01 -0.07
N PHE A 70 26.15 -15.88 0.62
CA PHE A 70 25.46 -14.66 0.21
C PHE A 70 26.41 -13.82 -0.65
N PRO A 71 26.12 -13.67 -1.95
CA PRO A 71 26.87 -12.74 -2.78
C PRO A 71 26.61 -11.31 -2.31
N ASP A 72 27.54 -10.40 -2.57
CA ASP A 72 27.50 -9.01 -2.05
C ASP A 72 26.19 -8.28 -2.38
N HIS A 73 25.53 -8.63 -3.49
CA HIS A 73 24.24 -8.05 -3.89
C HIS A 73 23.04 -8.53 -3.05
N GLU A 74 23.15 -9.67 -2.36
CA GLU A 74 22.14 -10.15 -1.40
C GLU A 74 22.33 -9.53 -0.01
N ILE A 75 23.41 -8.75 0.21
CA ILE A 75 23.77 -8.16 1.50
C ILE A 75 23.47 -6.67 1.49
N VAL A 76 22.56 -6.23 2.38
CA VAL A 76 22.16 -4.84 2.53
C VAL A 76 22.67 -4.28 3.85
N PHE A 77 23.62 -3.34 3.77
CA PHE A 77 24.10 -2.62 4.93
C PHE A 77 23.13 -1.49 5.28
N THR A 78 22.68 -1.47 6.52
CA THR A 78 21.80 -0.42 7.04
C THR A 78 22.46 0.35 8.17
N GLN A 79 22.08 1.61 8.30
CA GLN A 79 22.51 2.50 9.39
C GLN A 79 21.33 3.32 9.91
N PRO A 80 21.22 3.54 11.24
CA PRO A 80 20.21 4.45 11.81
C PRO A 80 20.37 5.88 11.26
N ILE A 81 19.24 6.55 11.03
CA ILE A 81 19.20 7.98 10.71
C ILE A 81 19.08 8.74 12.04
N SER A 82 20.10 9.52 12.38
CA SER A 82 20.19 10.19 13.69
C SER A 82 19.43 11.53 13.75
N HIS A 83 19.25 12.20 12.61
CA HIS A 83 18.57 13.50 12.50
C HIS A 83 17.36 13.35 11.57
N THR A 84 16.16 13.21 12.11
CA THR A 84 14.92 13.06 11.32
C THR A 84 14.29 14.42 10.95
N GLU A 85 14.70 15.48 11.63
CA GLU A 85 14.38 16.90 11.41
C GLU A 85 14.78 17.32 10.00
N ASP A 86 15.95 16.84 9.56
CA ASP A 86 16.40 17.01 8.19
C ASP A 86 15.38 16.42 7.22
N LEU A 87 14.80 15.25 7.51
CA LEU A 87 13.89 14.56 6.59
C LEU A 87 12.54 15.26 6.47
N PHE A 88 11.96 15.73 7.56
CA PHE A 88 10.58 16.25 7.54
C PHE A 88 10.49 17.78 7.57
N GLY A 89 11.62 18.49 7.57
CA GLY A 89 11.68 19.95 7.40
C GLY A 89 11.07 20.75 8.55
N GLY A 90 10.85 20.12 9.70
CA GLY A 90 10.40 20.77 10.93
C GLY A 90 11.58 21.04 11.85
N LYS A 91 11.57 22.19 12.55
CA LYS A 91 12.54 22.53 13.61
C LYS A 91 12.50 21.57 14.82
N ASP A 92 11.55 20.64 14.83
CA ASP A 92 11.37 19.64 15.87
C ASP A 92 11.46 18.23 15.28
N ASP A 93 12.66 17.64 15.36
CA ASP A 93 12.88 16.18 15.34
C ASP A 93 11.82 15.43 16.18
N ALA A 94 11.33 16.10 17.22
CA ALA A 94 10.32 15.63 18.14
C ALA A 94 8.94 15.35 17.51
N SER A 95 8.52 15.93 16.37
CA SER A 95 7.14 15.69 15.89
C SER A 95 6.91 14.24 15.43
N PHE A 96 7.75 13.73 14.52
CA PHE A 96 7.65 12.35 14.05
C PHE A 96 7.93 11.35 15.18
N ALA A 97 9.02 11.56 15.94
CA ALA A 97 9.38 10.68 17.04
C ALA A 97 8.33 10.66 18.19
N ARG A 98 7.69 11.81 18.51
CA ARG A 98 6.58 11.85 19.48
C ARG A 98 5.34 11.14 18.95
N ALA A 99 5.02 11.29 17.67
CA ALA A 99 3.87 10.63 17.05
C ALA A 99 4.10 9.11 16.89
N ASN A 100 5.36 8.69 16.76
CA ASN A 100 5.77 7.33 16.42
C ASN A 100 6.89 6.81 17.35
N PRO A 101 6.68 6.72 18.67
CA PRO A 101 7.75 6.41 19.64
C PRO A 101 8.33 4.99 19.48
N SER A 102 7.56 4.08 18.88
CA SER A 102 7.96 2.70 18.64
C SER A 102 8.64 2.48 17.28
N VAL A 103 8.94 3.57 16.55
CA VAL A 103 9.52 3.52 15.21
C VAL A 103 10.83 4.30 15.18
N SER A 104 11.85 3.69 14.58
CA SER A 104 13.12 4.34 14.27
C SER A 104 13.34 4.34 12.76
N LEU A 105 14.04 5.36 12.25
CA LEU A 105 14.36 5.48 10.84
C LEU A 105 15.77 4.99 10.54
N TRP A 106 15.89 4.23 9.47
CA TRP A 106 17.13 3.62 9.01
C TRP A 106 17.33 3.96 7.53
N SER A 107 18.55 3.81 7.06
CA SER A 107 18.90 4.02 5.66
C SER A 107 19.82 2.92 5.15
N SER A 108 19.74 2.66 3.86
CA SER A 108 20.63 1.79 3.09
C SER A 108 20.84 2.37 1.70
N ALA A 109 22.00 2.08 1.11
CA ALA A 109 22.30 2.47 -0.26
C ALA A 109 21.40 1.80 -1.30
N SER A 110 20.93 0.57 -1.05
CA SER A 110 20.13 -0.21 -2.00
C SER A 110 18.62 -0.06 -1.81
N THR A 111 18.15 0.09 -0.57
CA THR A 111 16.71 0.10 -0.23
C THR A 111 16.21 1.47 0.23
N GLY A 112 17.08 2.48 0.22
CA GLY A 112 16.74 3.84 0.66
C GLY A 112 16.43 3.90 2.15
N ARG A 113 15.40 4.65 2.51
CA ARG A 113 14.97 4.86 3.90
C ARG A 113 14.01 3.75 4.34
N LEU A 114 14.01 3.45 5.63
CA LEU A 114 13.30 2.30 6.21
C LEU A 114 12.75 2.66 7.59
N ALA A 115 11.49 2.32 7.85
CA ALA A 115 10.92 2.31 9.20
C ALA A 115 11.21 0.97 9.87
N VAL A 116 11.70 1.01 11.12
CA VAL A 116 12.10 -0.18 11.89
C VAL A 116 11.53 -0.09 13.29
N ALA A 117 10.89 -1.16 13.76
CA ALA A 117 10.32 -1.26 15.09
C ALA A 117 11.40 -1.18 16.17
N THR A 118 11.22 -0.32 17.17
CA THR A 118 12.14 -0.21 18.31
C THR A 118 11.77 -1.18 19.43
N THR A 119 10.57 -1.70 19.46
CA THR A 119 10.09 -2.69 20.44
C THR A 119 9.32 -3.80 19.73
N ALA A 120 8.96 -4.86 20.45
CA ALA A 120 7.94 -5.77 19.96
C ALA A 120 6.59 -5.03 19.95
N LEU A 121 5.79 -5.27 18.90
CA LEU A 121 4.48 -4.65 18.68
C LEU A 121 3.49 -5.76 18.39
N SER A 122 2.40 -5.79 19.16
CA SER A 122 1.36 -6.79 19.00
C SER A 122 0.49 -6.49 17.78
N GLN A 123 -0.07 -7.54 17.19
CA GLN A 123 -1.15 -7.44 16.23
C GLN A 123 -2.27 -6.52 16.75
N GLY A 124 -2.82 -5.68 15.88
CA GLY A 124 -3.83 -4.66 16.16
C GLY A 124 -3.29 -3.34 16.72
N SER A 125 -2.01 -3.25 17.08
CA SER A 125 -1.43 -1.99 17.54
C SER A 125 -1.27 -0.98 16.39
N CYS A 126 -1.48 0.31 16.69
CA CYS A 126 -1.14 1.40 15.76
C CYS A 126 0.37 1.63 15.81
N VAL A 127 1.05 1.30 14.71
CA VAL A 127 2.51 1.28 14.60
C VAL A 127 3.06 2.63 14.13
N LEU A 128 2.42 3.23 13.12
CA LEU A 128 2.86 4.48 12.52
C LEU A 128 1.65 5.38 12.23
N ARG A 129 1.82 6.68 12.46
CA ARG A 129 0.90 7.78 12.16
C ARG A 129 1.62 8.75 11.25
N ALA A 130 0.99 9.07 10.13
CA ALA A 130 1.48 10.04 9.18
C ALA A 130 0.44 11.13 8.93
N THR A 131 0.84 12.40 9.03
CA THR A 131 -0.07 13.53 8.81
C THR A 131 -0.18 13.87 7.31
N ALA A 132 -1.39 14.16 6.84
CA ALA A 132 -1.62 14.57 5.46
C ALA A 132 -0.94 15.91 5.16
N PHE A 133 -0.18 15.96 4.07
CA PHE A 133 0.19 17.23 3.42
C PHE A 133 -0.95 17.72 2.52
N ALA A 134 -1.52 16.81 1.73
CA ALA A 134 -2.67 17.07 0.87
C ALA A 134 -3.51 15.80 0.72
N VAL A 135 -4.82 15.94 0.65
CA VAL A 135 -5.78 14.86 0.43
C VAL A 135 -6.87 15.33 -0.54
N GLY A 136 -7.43 14.40 -1.31
CA GLY A 136 -8.54 14.67 -2.22
C GLY A 136 -9.44 13.46 -2.38
N VAL A 137 -10.74 13.69 -2.60
CA VAL A 137 -11.72 12.62 -2.81
C VAL A 137 -11.53 11.92 -4.15
N HIS A 138 -11.84 10.64 -4.24
CA HIS A 138 -11.74 9.87 -5.47
C HIS A 138 -12.82 10.27 -6.48
N ASP A 139 -12.57 10.12 -7.79
CA ASP A 139 -13.51 10.51 -8.85
C ASP A 139 -14.86 9.79 -8.70
N HIS A 140 -14.85 8.47 -8.46
CA HIS A 140 -16.06 7.69 -8.21
C HIS A 140 -16.80 8.09 -6.92
N GLY A 141 -16.06 8.68 -5.97
CA GLY A 141 -16.59 9.16 -4.69
C GLY A 141 -16.98 10.64 -4.68
N ALA A 142 -16.64 11.42 -5.71
CA ALA A 142 -16.76 12.87 -5.68
C ALA A 142 -18.22 13.35 -5.50
N SER A 143 -19.20 12.62 -6.02
CA SER A 143 -20.62 12.94 -5.82
C SER A 143 -21.19 12.46 -4.47
N SER A 144 -20.46 11.59 -3.76
CA SER A 144 -20.95 10.84 -2.61
C SER A 144 -20.26 11.19 -1.29
N PHE A 145 -19.13 11.92 -1.32
CA PHE A 145 -18.36 12.29 -0.14
C PHE A 145 -18.17 13.79 -0.01
N CYS A 146 -18.16 14.27 1.24
CA CYS A 146 -17.75 15.61 1.57
C CYS A 146 -16.27 15.80 1.21
N HIS A 147 -15.94 16.85 0.46
CA HIS A 147 -14.58 17.12 -0.01
C HIS A 147 -13.64 17.58 1.11
N TRP A 148 -14.21 18.02 2.24
CA TRP A 148 -13.44 18.40 3.42
C TRP A 148 -13.26 17.26 4.43
N CYS A 149 -14.37 16.66 4.89
CA CYS A 149 -14.35 15.71 6.01
C CYS A 149 -14.51 14.24 5.59
N PHE A 150 -14.60 13.94 4.28
CA PHE A 150 -14.74 12.59 3.72
C PHE A 150 -15.95 11.80 4.23
N SER A 151 -16.87 12.43 4.96
CA SER A 151 -18.13 11.80 5.38
C SER A 151 -19.03 11.62 4.17
N ARG A 152 -19.76 10.51 4.14
CA ARG A 152 -20.73 10.24 3.08
C ARG A 152 -21.82 11.32 3.10
N LEU A 153 -22.12 11.89 1.94
CA LEU A 153 -23.12 12.93 1.79
C LEU A 153 -24.53 12.36 1.86
N SER A 154 -25.43 13.11 2.51
CA SER A 154 -26.87 12.92 2.38
C SER A 154 -27.38 13.63 1.11
N LYS A 155 -28.66 13.48 0.77
CA LYS A 155 -29.27 14.15 -0.40
C LYS A 155 -29.17 15.69 -0.37
N LYS A 156 -28.91 16.31 0.79
CA LYS A 156 -28.79 17.78 0.96
C LYS A 156 -27.32 18.18 1.16
N ALA A 157 -26.50 18.12 0.11
CA ALA A 157 -25.11 18.59 0.15
C ALA A 157 -25.01 20.05 -0.31
N PHE A 158 -24.13 20.83 0.34
CA PHE A 158 -23.78 22.17 -0.11
C PHE A 158 -22.81 22.04 -1.28
N ARG A 159 -23.06 22.77 -2.38
CA ARG A 159 -22.20 22.79 -3.56
C ARG A 159 -21.55 24.16 -3.68
N CYS A 160 -20.25 24.20 -3.96
CA CYS A 160 -19.58 25.45 -4.29
C CYS A 160 -20.15 26.02 -5.60
N GLY A 161 -20.65 27.25 -5.56
CA GLY A 161 -21.23 27.93 -6.73
C GLY A 161 -20.21 28.30 -7.80
N GLY A 162 -18.95 28.55 -7.42
CA GLY A 162 -17.88 28.91 -8.35
C GLY A 162 -17.43 27.74 -9.24
N CYS A 163 -16.96 26.66 -8.63
CA CYS A 163 -16.44 25.51 -9.38
C CYS A 163 -17.53 24.51 -9.81
N SER A 164 -18.69 24.50 -9.16
CA SER A 164 -19.77 23.52 -9.35
C SER A 164 -19.31 22.04 -9.23
N PHE A 165 -18.18 21.80 -8.57
CA PHE A 165 -17.57 20.48 -8.36
C PHE A 165 -17.56 20.11 -6.88
N ALA A 166 -16.97 20.95 -6.02
CA ALA A 166 -16.79 20.65 -4.61
C ALA A 166 -18.13 20.56 -3.87
N LEU A 167 -18.27 19.51 -3.07
CA LEU A 167 -19.46 19.19 -2.27
C LEU A 167 -19.11 19.08 -0.79
N TYR A 168 -19.96 19.63 0.07
CA TYR A 168 -19.76 19.68 1.52
C TYR A 168 -21.01 19.21 2.27
N CYS A 169 -20.82 18.54 3.40
CA CYS A 169 -21.93 18.08 4.26
C CYS A 169 -22.56 19.22 5.08
N SER A 170 -21.84 20.33 5.27
CA SER A 170 -22.25 21.46 6.12
C SER A 170 -21.54 22.74 5.70
N HIS A 171 -22.10 23.89 6.09
CA HIS A 171 -21.44 25.20 5.95
C HIS A 171 -20.07 25.22 6.66
N LYS A 172 -19.98 24.61 7.84
CA LYS A 172 -18.72 24.46 8.60
C LYS A 172 -17.62 23.77 7.77
N CYS A 173 -17.96 22.73 7.01
CA CYS A 173 -16.99 22.05 6.15
C CYS A 173 -16.59 22.90 4.95
N LEU A 174 -17.50 23.70 4.40
CA LEU A 174 -17.21 24.64 3.32
C LEU A 174 -16.23 25.72 3.80
N GLU A 175 -16.52 26.36 4.93
CA GLU A 175 -15.66 27.39 5.52
C GLU A 175 -14.28 26.84 5.91
N ALA A 176 -14.23 25.62 6.46
CA ALA A 176 -12.98 24.98 6.82
C ALA A 176 -12.09 24.65 5.61
N ASP A 177 -12.69 24.35 4.44
CA ASP A 177 -11.95 24.09 3.20
C ASP A 177 -11.52 25.35 2.46
N ALA A 178 -12.18 26.48 2.69
CA ALA A 178 -11.97 27.72 1.94
C ALA A 178 -10.48 28.12 1.76
N PRO A 179 -9.61 28.09 2.80
CA PRO A 179 -8.20 28.49 2.65
C PRO A 179 -7.42 27.67 1.61
N LEU A 180 -7.81 26.41 1.39
CA LEU A 180 -7.24 25.56 0.35
C LEU A 180 -8.06 25.68 -0.93
N HIS A 181 -9.39 25.56 -0.84
CA HIS A 181 -10.29 25.52 -1.97
C HIS A 181 -10.23 26.79 -2.84
N ASP A 182 -10.02 27.98 -2.26
CA ASP A 182 -10.06 29.24 -3.00
C ASP A 182 -9.04 29.27 -4.15
N PHE A 183 -7.82 28.77 -3.91
CA PHE A 183 -6.80 28.61 -4.94
C PHE A 183 -7.20 27.58 -6.01
N GLN A 184 -7.95 26.55 -5.62
CA GLN A 184 -8.32 25.43 -6.48
C GLN A 184 -9.58 25.72 -7.31
N CYS A 185 -10.47 26.56 -6.80
CA CYS A 185 -11.86 26.69 -7.21
C CYS A 185 -12.01 26.92 -8.71
N GLN A 186 -11.27 27.88 -9.26
CA GLN A 186 -11.37 28.23 -10.69
C GLN A 186 -10.60 27.28 -11.62
N VAL A 187 -9.69 26.46 -11.07
CA VAL A 187 -8.89 25.49 -11.83
C VAL A 187 -9.64 24.15 -11.97
N LEU A 188 -10.43 23.77 -10.96
CA LEU A 188 -11.19 22.51 -10.93
C LEU A 188 -12.11 22.28 -12.15
N PRO A 189 -12.84 23.28 -12.69
CA PRO A 189 -13.64 23.12 -13.91
C PRO A 189 -12.82 22.63 -15.11
N TRP A 190 -11.59 23.16 -15.29
CA TRP A 190 -10.71 22.72 -16.36
C TRP A 190 -10.33 21.25 -16.19
N ILE A 191 -9.91 20.84 -14.99
CA ILE A 191 -9.57 19.44 -14.72
C ILE A 191 -10.78 18.52 -14.99
N ARG A 192 -11.97 18.90 -14.52
CA ARG A 192 -13.20 18.11 -14.70
C ARG A 192 -13.58 17.90 -16.17
N GLN A 193 -13.30 18.87 -17.03
CA GLN A 193 -13.65 18.82 -18.45
C GLN A 193 -12.65 18.02 -19.29
N ARG A 194 -11.46 17.71 -18.76
CA ARG A 194 -10.44 16.90 -19.45
C ARG A 194 -10.92 15.48 -19.68
N GLN A 195 -10.62 14.96 -20.85
CA GLN A 195 -10.73 13.55 -21.21
C GLN A 195 -9.32 13.01 -21.48
N PRO A 196 -8.62 12.52 -20.45
CA PRO A 196 -7.24 12.06 -20.60
C PRO A 196 -7.17 10.86 -21.54
N ALA A 197 -6.17 10.84 -22.43
CA ALA A 197 -5.88 9.67 -23.26
C ALA A 197 -5.38 8.49 -22.39
N PRO A 198 -5.47 7.24 -22.87
CA PRO A 198 -4.86 6.10 -22.18
C PRO A 198 -3.37 6.37 -21.89
N LEU A 199 -2.94 6.13 -20.65
CA LEU A 199 -1.58 6.40 -20.14
C LEU A 199 -1.23 7.88 -19.88
N GLU A 200 -2.13 8.84 -20.16
CA GLU A 200 -1.99 10.23 -19.71
C GLU A 200 -2.28 10.35 -18.20
N VAL A 201 -1.85 11.46 -17.60
CA VAL A 201 -2.16 11.80 -16.21
C VAL A 201 -3.67 11.98 -16.03
N ASP A 202 -4.26 11.14 -15.20
CA ASP A 202 -5.67 11.15 -14.87
C ASP A 202 -6.09 12.40 -14.07
N ASN A 203 -7.39 12.66 -14.01
CA ASN A 203 -7.93 13.84 -13.37
C ASN A 203 -7.79 13.82 -11.86
N GLU A 204 -7.84 12.65 -11.22
CA GLU A 204 -7.64 12.53 -9.78
C GLU A 204 -6.20 12.88 -9.38
N THR A 205 -5.21 12.37 -10.12
CA THR A 205 -3.80 12.74 -9.95
C THR A 205 -3.63 14.25 -10.07
N LEU A 206 -4.22 14.89 -11.08
CA LEU A 206 -4.15 16.36 -11.21
C LEU A 206 -4.86 17.11 -10.08
N ARG A 207 -5.99 16.61 -9.55
CA ARG A 207 -6.67 17.23 -8.41
C ARG A 207 -5.80 17.15 -7.15
N LEU A 208 -5.08 16.05 -6.94
CA LEU A 208 -4.13 15.94 -5.82
C LEU A 208 -2.91 16.85 -6.02
N VAL A 209 -2.37 16.96 -7.24
CA VAL A 209 -1.32 17.95 -7.57
C VAL A 209 -1.80 19.37 -7.26
N LEU A 210 -3.01 19.73 -7.68
CA LEU A 210 -3.59 21.05 -7.38
C LEU A 210 -3.77 21.28 -5.86
N SER A 211 -4.13 20.23 -5.11
CA SER A 211 -4.22 20.28 -3.65
C SER A 211 -2.85 20.49 -2.98
N ILE A 212 -1.80 19.90 -3.51
CA ILE A 212 -0.41 20.13 -3.07
C ILE A 212 0.00 21.57 -3.33
N LEU A 213 -0.18 22.06 -4.56
CA LEU A 213 0.17 23.44 -4.92
C LEU A 213 -0.60 24.46 -4.07
N SER A 214 -1.88 24.20 -3.82
CA SER A 214 -2.73 24.97 -2.89
C SER A 214 -2.15 25.00 -1.47
N MET A 215 -1.75 23.84 -0.93
CA MET A 215 -1.12 23.76 0.38
C MET A 215 0.21 24.52 0.40
N GLU A 216 1.06 24.38 -0.61
CA GLU A 216 2.33 25.12 -0.73
C GLU A 216 2.12 26.63 -0.74
N GLN A 217 1.06 27.13 -1.37
CA GLN A 217 0.67 28.55 -1.29
C GLN A 217 0.21 28.92 0.12
N LEU A 218 -0.54 28.05 0.81
CA LEU A 218 -0.99 28.33 2.17
C LEU A 218 0.19 28.41 3.15
N ILE A 219 1.15 27.49 3.06
CA ILE A 219 2.31 27.41 3.97
C ILE A 219 3.54 28.17 3.47
N GLN A 220 3.49 28.75 2.26
CA GLN A 220 4.55 29.53 1.64
C GLN A 220 5.89 28.76 1.51
N THR A 221 5.82 27.46 1.18
CA THR A 221 7.02 26.66 0.86
C THR A 221 6.73 25.61 -0.20
N THR A 222 7.65 25.43 -1.14
CA THR A 222 7.60 24.43 -2.23
C THR A 222 8.52 23.23 -1.98
N THR A 223 9.22 23.22 -0.85
CA THR A 223 10.28 22.23 -0.56
C THR A 223 9.83 21.13 0.39
N ALA A 224 8.61 21.22 0.93
CA ALA A 224 8.06 20.26 1.89
C ALA A 224 8.03 18.82 1.36
N LEU A 225 7.90 18.65 0.03
CA LEU A 225 7.88 17.35 -0.63
C LEU A 225 9.16 17.03 -1.41
N ALA A 226 10.20 17.86 -1.31
CA ALA A 226 11.42 17.73 -2.11
C ALA A 226 12.18 16.41 -1.87
N LYS A 227 11.98 15.78 -0.69
CA LYS A 227 12.64 14.54 -0.28
C LYS A 227 11.85 13.27 -0.63
N LEU A 228 10.69 13.39 -1.28
CA LEU A 228 9.98 12.24 -1.84
C LEU A 228 10.77 11.61 -2.99
N HIS A 229 10.71 10.29 -3.10
CA HIS A 229 11.42 9.58 -4.16
C HIS A 229 10.70 9.77 -5.50
N ILE A 230 11.46 10.05 -6.56
CA ILE A 230 10.98 10.08 -7.94
C ILE A 230 11.84 9.08 -8.73
N PRO A 231 11.25 7.99 -9.24
CA PRO A 231 11.99 7.03 -10.06
C PRO A 231 12.28 7.64 -11.44
N PRO A 232 13.40 7.25 -12.10
CA PRO A 232 13.68 7.70 -13.46
C PRO A 232 12.56 7.31 -14.43
N ARG A 233 12.05 8.28 -15.21
CA ARG A 233 10.92 8.06 -16.14
C ARG A 233 11.29 8.20 -17.61
N LYS A 234 10.83 7.24 -18.42
CA LYS A 234 10.99 7.24 -19.88
C LYS A 234 10.12 8.27 -20.60
N ARG A 235 8.94 8.62 -20.05
CA ARG A 235 7.89 9.43 -20.70
C ARG A 235 7.67 10.82 -20.05
N ARG A 236 8.75 11.49 -19.64
CA ARG A 236 8.66 12.83 -19.02
C ARG A 236 8.10 13.92 -19.97
N LYS A 237 8.22 13.75 -21.29
CA LYS A 237 7.67 14.69 -22.29
C LYS A 237 6.14 14.79 -22.23
N ASP A 238 5.46 13.66 -22.00
CA ASP A 238 3.99 13.62 -21.93
C ASP A 238 3.47 14.41 -20.72
N LEU A 239 4.22 14.35 -19.60
CA LEU A 239 3.91 15.14 -18.39
C LEU A 239 3.99 16.64 -18.65
N LYS A 240 4.94 17.09 -19.47
CA LYS A 240 5.11 18.52 -19.77
C LYS A 240 3.91 19.12 -20.48
N HIS A 241 3.23 18.37 -21.35
CA HIS A 241 2.04 18.86 -22.03
C HIS A 241 0.93 19.19 -21.04
N VAL A 242 0.61 18.25 -20.15
CA VAL A 242 -0.42 18.41 -19.12
C VAL A 242 -0.03 19.49 -18.10
N ALA A 243 1.24 19.53 -17.70
CA ALA A 243 1.77 20.53 -16.78
C ALA A 243 1.65 21.96 -17.33
N HIS A 244 1.91 22.19 -18.62
CA HIS A 244 1.71 23.50 -19.25
C HIS A 244 0.23 23.92 -19.25
N GLY A 245 -0.68 22.98 -19.52
CA GLY A 245 -2.12 23.24 -19.45
C GLY A 245 -2.53 23.72 -18.05
N LEU A 246 -2.10 22.98 -17.02
CA LEU A 246 -2.35 23.33 -15.62
C LEU A 246 -1.73 24.67 -15.24
N GLN A 247 -0.46 24.91 -15.62
CA GLN A 247 0.25 26.16 -15.36
C GLN A 247 -0.50 27.37 -15.94
N ARG A 248 -0.93 27.29 -17.20
CA ARG A 248 -1.67 28.38 -17.87
C ARG A 248 -2.98 28.69 -17.15
N VAL A 249 -3.73 27.67 -16.77
CA VAL A 249 -5.01 27.84 -16.08
C VAL A 249 -4.80 28.45 -14.70
N ILE A 250 -3.85 27.94 -13.91
CA ILE A 250 -3.48 28.53 -12.61
C ILE A 250 -3.11 30.00 -12.78
N GLN A 251 -2.23 30.34 -13.72
CA GLN A 251 -1.80 31.72 -13.93
C GLN A 251 -2.98 32.62 -14.29
N SER A 252 -3.85 32.18 -15.19
CA SER A 252 -4.99 32.99 -15.66
C SER A 252 -6.07 33.21 -14.60
N THR A 253 -6.21 32.31 -13.64
CA THR A 253 -7.31 32.31 -12.65
C THR A 253 -6.90 32.80 -11.28
N THR A 254 -5.64 32.56 -10.89
CA THR A 254 -5.12 32.91 -9.55
C THR A 254 -4.06 34.01 -9.59
N ASN A 255 -3.56 34.36 -10.78
CA ASN A 255 -2.40 35.24 -10.99
C ASN A 255 -1.08 34.73 -10.36
N VAL A 256 -1.04 33.48 -9.88
CA VAL A 256 0.15 32.85 -9.29
C VAL A 256 0.98 32.17 -10.36
N GLN A 257 2.25 32.57 -10.46
CA GLN A 257 3.23 31.97 -11.36
C GLN A 257 3.88 30.77 -10.68
N ILE A 258 3.65 29.57 -11.23
CA ILE A 258 4.30 28.34 -10.76
C ILE A 258 5.26 27.85 -11.85
N PRO A 259 6.54 27.57 -11.53
CA PRO A 259 7.47 27.02 -12.51
C PRO A 259 6.97 25.70 -13.10
N LEU A 260 7.07 25.56 -14.42
CA LEU A 260 6.62 24.35 -15.12
C LEU A 260 7.27 23.07 -14.56
N GLU A 261 8.59 23.10 -14.34
CA GLU A 261 9.31 21.93 -13.82
C GLU A 261 8.84 21.55 -12.41
N HIS A 262 8.43 22.51 -11.58
CA HIS A 262 7.85 22.21 -10.27
C HIS A 262 6.52 21.45 -10.40
N ILE A 263 5.68 21.81 -11.37
CA ILE A 263 4.43 21.08 -11.64
C ILE A 263 4.74 19.66 -12.14
N VAL A 264 5.70 19.50 -13.06
CA VAL A 264 6.12 18.19 -13.57
C VAL A 264 6.64 17.31 -12.44
N GLU A 265 7.55 17.81 -11.61
CA GLU A 265 8.07 17.06 -10.46
C GLU A 265 6.97 16.73 -9.45
N THR A 266 6.00 17.62 -9.24
CA THR A 266 4.87 17.36 -8.34
C THR A 266 3.97 16.25 -8.88
N ILE A 267 3.71 16.20 -10.19
CA ILE A 267 3.01 15.07 -10.82
C ILE A 267 3.80 13.77 -10.59
N GLU A 268 5.12 13.79 -10.82
CA GLU A 268 5.98 12.62 -10.62
C GLU A 268 5.97 12.14 -9.15
N ARG A 269 6.01 13.08 -8.19
CA ARG A 269 5.89 12.78 -6.74
C ARG A 269 4.55 12.12 -6.44
N VAL A 270 3.44 12.67 -6.93
CA VAL A 270 2.10 12.12 -6.67
C VAL A 270 1.98 10.69 -7.19
N GLN A 271 2.41 10.44 -8.43
CA GLN A 271 2.24 9.13 -9.06
C GLN A 271 3.01 7.99 -8.38
N THR A 272 4.03 8.29 -7.58
CA THR A 272 4.82 7.27 -6.87
C THR A 272 4.64 7.29 -5.35
N ASN A 273 4.10 8.37 -4.77
CA ASN A 273 4.05 8.56 -3.31
C ASN A 273 2.63 8.79 -2.76
N ALA A 274 1.60 8.88 -3.61
CA ALA A 274 0.22 9.00 -3.17
C ALA A 274 -0.28 7.71 -2.50
N HIS A 275 -1.00 7.86 -1.40
CA HIS A 275 -1.60 6.76 -0.64
C HIS A 275 -3.11 6.79 -0.82
N PRO A 276 -3.75 5.63 -1.06
CA PRO A 276 -5.20 5.50 -0.97
C PRO A 276 -5.72 5.72 0.45
N LEU A 277 -6.85 6.42 0.56
CA LEU A 277 -7.51 6.76 1.81
C LEU A 277 -8.58 5.71 2.16
N TYR A 278 -8.21 4.71 2.96
CA TYR A 278 -9.13 3.67 3.41
C TYR A 278 -9.89 4.09 4.69
N LEU A 279 -11.20 4.26 4.62
CA LEU A 279 -12.01 4.59 5.82
C LEU A 279 -12.30 3.36 6.69
N ASN A 280 -12.77 2.29 6.04
CA ASN A 280 -13.29 1.09 6.71
C ASN A 280 -12.63 -0.17 6.11
N GLY A 281 -11.34 -0.09 5.78
CA GLY A 281 -10.57 -1.16 5.13
C GLY A 281 -10.90 -1.44 3.67
N ALA A 282 -12.18 -1.37 3.30
CA ALA A 282 -12.65 -1.66 1.95
C ALA A 282 -12.94 -0.39 1.14
N THR A 283 -13.50 0.64 1.77
CA THR A 283 -13.88 1.87 1.06
C THR A 283 -12.69 2.81 0.92
N ILE A 284 -12.21 2.95 -0.32
CA ILE A 284 -11.27 4.00 -0.70
C ILE A 284 -12.07 5.27 -0.97
N CYS A 285 -11.89 6.30 -0.14
CA CYS A 285 -12.59 7.57 -0.31
C CYS A 285 -11.80 8.62 -1.11
N GLY A 286 -10.51 8.37 -1.38
CA GLY A 286 -9.63 9.33 -2.04
C GLY A 286 -8.16 8.93 -2.07
N LEU A 287 -7.32 9.89 -2.42
CA LEU A 287 -5.85 9.81 -2.39
C LEU A 287 -5.28 10.94 -1.53
N GLY A 288 -4.09 10.72 -0.97
CA GLY A 288 -3.35 11.76 -0.27
C GLY A 288 -1.84 11.57 -0.25
N ILE A 289 -1.12 12.65 0.03
CA ILE A 289 0.32 12.64 0.28
C ILE A 289 0.56 12.75 1.77
N PHE A 290 1.29 11.78 2.29
CA PHE A 290 1.68 11.66 3.70
C PHE A 290 3.21 11.52 3.74
N PRO A 291 3.98 12.62 3.81
CA PRO A 291 5.43 12.59 3.62
C PRO A 291 6.13 11.61 4.56
N GLU A 292 5.69 11.58 5.82
CA GLU A 292 6.21 10.67 6.85
C GLU A 292 6.09 9.20 6.42
N ALA A 293 4.92 8.77 5.94
CA ALA A 293 4.70 7.41 5.45
C ALA A 293 5.43 7.15 4.12
N ALA A 294 5.26 8.04 3.14
CA ALA A 294 5.82 7.90 1.80
C ALA A 294 7.36 7.81 1.78
N MET A 295 8.02 8.46 2.73
CA MET A 295 9.48 8.45 2.81
C MET A 295 10.05 7.25 3.55
N THR A 296 9.27 6.54 4.36
CA THR A 296 9.81 5.59 5.36
C THR A 296 9.23 4.18 5.28
N LEU A 297 7.99 4.02 4.79
CA LEU A 297 7.34 2.73 4.69
C LEU A 297 7.60 2.09 3.33
N ASN A 298 8.34 0.99 3.35
CA ASN A 298 8.65 0.23 2.16
C ASN A 298 7.59 -0.84 1.84
N HIS A 299 7.64 -1.32 0.60
CA HIS A 299 6.76 -2.34 0.08
C HIS A 299 7.13 -3.75 0.56
N SER A 300 6.14 -4.53 0.96
CA SER A 300 6.25 -6.00 0.98
C SER A 300 5.00 -6.67 0.42
N CYS A 301 5.16 -7.74 -0.38
CA CYS A 301 4.05 -8.57 -0.84
C CYS A 301 3.49 -9.50 0.26
N SER A 302 4.15 -9.50 1.44
CA SER A 302 3.72 -10.13 2.68
C SER A 302 3.78 -9.08 3.80
N PRO A 303 2.92 -8.05 3.74
CA PRO A 303 3.00 -6.90 4.63
C PRO A 303 2.74 -7.28 6.10
N ASN A 304 3.29 -6.48 7.01
CA ASN A 304 3.05 -6.61 8.45
C ASN A 304 2.20 -5.48 9.03
N VAL A 305 1.92 -4.43 8.24
CA VAL A 305 0.94 -3.40 8.58
C VAL A 305 -0.05 -3.12 7.44
N VAL A 306 -1.22 -2.57 7.79
CA VAL A 306 -2.26 -2.10 6.85
C VAL A 306 -2.61 -0.63 7.13
N PRO A 307 -2.83 0.20 6.09
CA PRO A 307 -3.25 1.59 6.27
C PRO A 307 -4.75 1.73 6.61
N SER A 308 -5.06 2.73 7.44
CA SER A 308 -6.40 3.22 7.75
C SER A 308 -6.35 4.75 7.90
N PHE A 309 -7.21 5.45 7.16
CA PHE A 309 -7.29 6.90 7.17
C PHE A 309 -8.31 7.38 8.19
N ASP A 310 -7.91 8.30 9.06
CA ASP A 310 -8.78 9.01 9.98
C ASP A 310 -9.09 10.42 9.42
N PRO A 311 -10.31 10.67 8.92
CA PRO A 311 -10.69 11.98 8.37
C PRO A 311 -10.73 13.10 9.40
N ALA A 312 -10.99 12.78 10.67
CA ALA A 312 -11.12 13.80 11.73
C ALA A 312 -9.77 14.43 12.04
N THR A 313 -8.71 13.63 12.05
CA THR A 313 -7.34 14.09 12.29
C THR A 313 -6.53 14.29 11.02
N ARG A 314 -7.06 13.89 9.85
CA ARG A 314 -6.34 13.83 8.56
C ARG A 314 -5.02 13.05 8.67
N THR A 315 -5.04 11.96 9.43
CA THR A 315 -3.87 11.09 9.61
C THR A 315 -4.08 9.75 8.91
N LEU A 316 -3.04 9.28 8.23
CA LEU A 316 -2.95 7.91 7.77
C LEU A 316 -2.25 7.10 8.86
N ARG A 317 -2.94 6.09 9.38
CA ARG A 317 -2.47 5.22 10.46
C ARG A 317 -2.19 3.83 9.91
N PHE A 318 -1.11 3.23 10.38
CA PHE A 318 -0.72 1.87 10.00
C PHE A 318 -0.86 0.96 11.20
N TYR A 319 -1.65 -0.10 11.05
CA TYR A 319 -1.93 -1.05 12.12
C TYR A 319 -1.28 -2.39 11.85
N ALA A 320 -0.68 -2.99 12.88
CA ALA A 320 -0.04 -4.29 12.81
C ALA A 320 -1.06 -5.38 12.48
N ILE A 321 -0.90 -6.10 11.37
CA ILE A 321 -1.76 -7.23 10.99
C ILE A 321 -1.17 -8.58 11.37
N ARG A 322 -0.03 -8.56 12.07
CA ARG A 322 0.67 -9.68 12.71
C ARG A 322 1.59 -9.10 13.79
N ASP A 323 2.09 -9.92 14.70
CA ASP A 323 3.11 -9.47 15.64
C ASP A 323 4.39 -9.04 14.90
N ILE A 324 4.94 -7.90 15.29
CA ILE A 324 6.16 -7.32 14.73
C ILE A 324 7.21 -7.35 15.83
N GLN A 325 8.35 -7.99 15.59
CA GLN A 325 9.40 -8.08 16.60
C GLN A 325 10.22 -6.80 16.65
N ARG A 326 10.89 -6.57 17.78
CA ARG A 326 11.86 -5.47 17.89
C ARG A 326 12.90 -5.63 16.77
N LEU A 327 13.11 -4.56 16.01
CA LEU A 327 14.02 -4.43 14.87
C LEU A 327 13.50 -5.02 13.55
N ASP A 328 12.27 -5.51 13.50
CA ASP A 328 11.63 -5.81 12.23
C ASP A 328 11.38 -4.52 11.45
N MET A 329 11.52 -4.62 10.13
CA MET A 329 11.11 -3.58 9.20
C MET A 329 9.59 -3.47 9.21
N ILE A 330 9.06 -2.25 9.16
CA ILE A 330 7.63 -1.99 9.08
C ILE A 330 7.30 -1.78 7.60
N GLU A 331 6.52 -2.69 7.03
CA GLU A 331 6.28 -2.79 5.58
C GLU A 331 4.79 -2.98 5.31
N TYR A 332 4.28 -2.21 4.35
CA TYR A 332 2.90 -2.35 3.86
C TYR A 332 2.90 -2.70 2.37
N SER A 333 1.76 -3.10 1.83
CA SER A 333 1.65 -3.36 0.40
C SER A 333 1.25 -2.10 -0.36
N TYR A 334 2.12 -1.68 -1.28
CA TYR A 334 1.80 -0.65 -2.30
C TYR A 334 0.75 -1.12 -3.31
N LEU A 335 0.45 -2.42 -3.33
CA LEU A 335 -0.51 -3.04 -4.23
C LEU A 335 -1.85 -3.18 -3.50
N SER A 336 -2.94 -2.81 -4.18
CA SER A 336 -4.31 -2.89 -3.65
C SER A 336 -4.82 -4.33 -3.48
N ASP A 337 -4.28 -5.25 -4.28
CA ASP A 337 -4.66 -6.66 -4.28
C ASP A 337 -3.44 -7.52 -3.96
N LEU A 338 -3.52 -8.32 -2.89
CA LEU A 338 -2.46 -9.25 -2.52
C LEU A 338 -2.57 -10.58 -3.28
N SER A 339 -3.67 -10.87 -3.97
CA SER A 339 -3.90 -12.16 -4.64
C SER A 339 -3.23 -12.27 -6.02
N ILE A 340 -2.77 -11.14 -6.60
CA ILE A 340 -2.13 -11.14 -7.92
C ILE A 340 -0.76 -11.85 -7.90
N GLY A 341 -0.42 -12.55 -8.99
CA GLY A 341 0.82 -13.33 -9.13
C GLY A 341 2.11 -12.51 -9.21
N VAL A 342 3.24 -13.14 -8.89
CA VAL A 342 4.56 -12.48 -8.76
C VAL A 342 4.99 -11.67 -9.98
N LYS A 343 4.77 -12.17 -11.20
CA LYS A 343 5.13 -11.47 -12.43
C LYS A 343 4.45 -10.09 -12.50
N ARG A 344 3.13 -10.07 -12.35
CA ARG A 344 2.33 -8.84 -12.37
C ARG A 344 2.66 -7.91 -11.20
N ARG A 345 2.94 -8.45 -10.01
CA ARG A 345 3.42 -7.64 -8.87
C ARG A 345 4.72 -6.92 -9.23
N ARG A 346 5.72 -7.64 -9.76
CA ARG A 346 7.01 -7.07 -10.16
C ARG A 346 6.87 -6.06 -11.29
N GLU A 347 6.05 -6.33 -12.30
CA GLU A 347 5.76 -5.38 -13.39
C GLU A 347 5.11 -4.10 -12.85
N THR A 348 4.08 -4.22 -12.01
CA THR A 348 3.39 -3.06 -11.41
C THR A 348 4.34 -2.21 -10.55
N LEU A 349 5.18 -2.86 -9.74
CA LEU A 349 6.15 -2.16 -8.90
C LEU A 349 7.27 -1.51 -9.72
N LYS A 350 7.73 -2.18 -10.78
CA LYS A 350 8.76 -1.64 -11.67
C LYS A 350 8.26 -0.44 -12.46
N ASP A 351 7.05 -0.53 -13.01
CA ASP A 351 6.48 0.55 -13.83
C ASP A 351 6.00 1.73 -13.00
N GLY A 352 5.41 1.49 -11.82
CA GLY A 352 4.87 2.54 -10.94
C GLY A 352 5.91 3.17 -10.00
N PHE A 353 6.81 2.34 -9.45
CA PHE A 353 7.71 2.72 -8.36
C PHE A 353 9.20 2.58 -8.71
N GLY A 354 9.54 2.02 -9.87
CA GLY A 354 10.92 1.96 -10.36
C GLY A 354 11.81 0.89 -9.69
N PHE A 355 11.23 -0.10 -9.01
CA PHE A 355 11.99 -1.18 -8.37
C PHE A 355 11.37 -2.56 -8.60
N GLU A 356 12.18 -3.61 -8.48
CA GLU A 356 11.74 -4.99 -8.50
C GLU A 356 11.69 -5.56 -7.07
N CYS A 357 10.60 -6.25 -6.72
CA CYS A 357 10.41 -6.81 -5.39
C CYS A 357 11.09 -8.19 -5.24
N HIS A 358 11.97 -8.27 -4.24
CA HIS A 358 12.72 -9.47 -3.85
C HIS A 358 12.31 -10.00 -2.45
N CYS A 359 11.06 -9.73 -2.03
CA CYS A 359 10.55 -10.27 -0.78
C CYS A 359 10.44 -11.81 -0.83
N LEU A 360 10.35 -12.45 0.35
CA LEU A 360 10.23 -13.90 0.51
C LEU A 360 9.18 -14.52 -0.40
N ARG A 361 8.00 -13.89 -0.46
CA ARG A 361 6.89 -14.37 -1.27
C ARG A 361 7.21 -14.34 -2.75
N CYS A 362 7.74 -13.22 -3.27
CA CYS A 362 8.13 -13.11 -4.68
C CYS A 362 9.20 -14.14 -5.06
N GLU A 363 10.23 -14.30 -4.24
CA GLU A 363 11.30 -15.27 -4.50
C GLU A 363 10.81 -16.72 -4.46
N THR A 364 9.88 -17.03 -3.57
CA THR A 364 9.32 -18.39 -3.44
C THR A 364 8.37 -18.71 -4.59
N GLU A 365 7.52 -17.76 -4.99
CA GLU A 365 6.60 -17.93 -6.12
C GLU A 365 7.34 -17.98 -7.46
N ALA A 366 8.35 -17.13 -7.67
CA ALA A 366 9.11 -17.10 -8.92
C ALA A 366 9.80 -18.46 -9.20
N ARG A 367 10.42 -19.07 -8.18
CA ARG A 367 11.06 -20.41 -8.30
C ARG A 367 10.08 -21.51 -8.66
N ARG A 368 8.80 -21.38 -8.28
CA ARG A 368 7.75 -22.34 -8.67
C ARG A 368 7.26 -22.13 -10.10
N GLN A 369 7.54 -20.97 -10.70
CA GLN A 369 7.07 -20.55 -12.02
C GLN A 369 8.09 -20.77 -13.16
N ASP A 370 9.36 -21.09 -12.87
CA ASP A 370 10.47 -21.26 -13.85
C ASP A 370 10.32 -22.44 -14.84
N GLY A 371 9.09 -22.89 -15.18
CA GLY A 371 8.83 -24.00 -16.09
C GLY A 371 7.59 -23.90 -16.99
N ALA A 372 6.86 -22.77 -17.02
CA ALA A 372 5.63 -22.64 -17.80
C ALA A 372 5.73 -21.50 -18.83
N ASN A 373 5.67 -21.84 -20.12
CA ASN A 373 5.86 -20.92 -21.25
C ASN A 373 4.52 -20.41 -21.83
N ASP A 374 3.49 -20.20 -21.00
CA ASP A 374 2.10 -19.89 -21.42
C ASP A 374 1.64 -18.46 -21.06
N ASP A 375 2.56 -17.52 -21.08
CA ASP A 375 2.34 -16.11 -20.69
C ASP A 375 1.21 -15.42 -21.47
N THR A 376 0.99 -15.80 -22.74
CA THR A 376 -0.01 -15.16 -23.59
C THR A 376 -1.42 -15.56 -23.18
N THR A 377 -1.66 -16.86 -22.94
CA THR A 377 -2.97 -17.40 -22.54
C THR A 377 -3.33 -16.90 -21.15
N GLU A 378 -2.38 -16.90 -20.21
CA GLU A 378 -2.60 -16.38 -18.85
C GLU A 378 -3.08 -14.92 -18.85
N ASN A 379 -2.42 -14.06 -19.64
CA ASN A 379 -2.80 -12.66 -19.74
C ASN A 379 -4.17 -12.47 -20.39
N GLN A 380 -4.52 -13.27 -21.39
CA GLN A 380 -5.84 -13.25 -22.01
C GLN A 380 -6.94 -13.63 -21.02
N VAL A 381 -6.75 -14.73 -20.28
CA VAL A 381 -7.69 -15.21 -19.28
C VAL A 381 -7.87 -14.18 -18.17
N LEU A 382 -6.77 -13.64 -17.65
CA LEU A 382 -6.83 -12.62 -16.59
C LEU A 382 -7.55 -11.36 -17.08
N THR A 383 -7.30 -10.92 -18.31
CA THR A 383 -7.98 -9.76 -18.91
C THR A 383 -9.49 -10.02 -19.02
N GLN A 384 -9.89 -11.21 -19.47
CA GLN A 384 -11.30 -11.60 -19.57
C GLN A 384 -11.99 -11.65 -18.19
N LEU A 385 -11.31 -12.20 -17.18
CA LEU A 385 -11.82 -12.26 -15.80
C LEU A 385 -11.96 -10.85 -15.22
N MET A 386 -10.96 -9.98 -15.41
CA MET A 386 -11.02 -8.60 -14.93
C MET A 386 -12.13 -7.79 -15.60
N ALA A 387 -12.33 -7.94 -16.91
CA ALA A 387 -13.45 -7.32 -17.61
C ALA A 387 -14.80 -7.77 -17.03
N THR A 388 -14.93 -9.04 -16.66
CA THR A 388 -16.15 -9.60 -16.04
C THR A 388 -16.37 -9.09 -14.60
N LEU A 389 -15.30 -8.76 -13.87
CA LEU A 389 -15.40 -8.08 -12.57
C LEU A 389 -15.76 -6.59 -12.70
N GLN A 390 -15.44 -5.94 -13.83
CA GLN A 390 -15.67 -4.51 -14.02
C GLN A 390 -17.03 -4.21 -14.66
N ASP A 391 -17.52 -5.07 -15.57
CA ASP A 391 -18.79 -4.89 -16.26
C ASP A 391 -19.79 -5.99 -15.89
N ASP A 392 -20.85 -5.59 -15.19
CA ASP A 392 -21.93 -6.50 -14.78
C ASP A 392 -22.71 -7.09 -15.96
N LYS A 393 -22.62 -6.49 -17.16
CA LYS A 393 -23.24 -6.98 -18.41
C LYS A 393 -22.37 -7.97 -19.18
N ALA A 394 -21.08 -8.09 -18.84
CA ALA A 394 -20.19 -9.06 -19.48
C ALA A 394 -20.62 -10.48 -19.09
N SER A 395 -21.28 -11.18 -20.01
CA SER A 395 -21.65 -12.59 -19.83
C SER A 395 -20.51 -13.45 -20.39
N ALA A 396 -19.49 -13.71 -19.58
CA ALA A 396 -18.55 -14.79 -19.87
C ALA A 396 -19.23 -16.14 -19.59
N ASN A 397 -19.16 -17.08 -20.53
CA ASN A 397 -19.53 -18.46 -20.26
C ASN A 397 -18.42 -19.12 -19.40
N LEU A 398 -18.49 -18.90 -18.09
CA LEU A 398 -17.48 -19.38 -17.14
C LEU A 398 -17.34 -20.91 -17.13
N GLU A 399 -18.39 -21.67 -17.49
CA GLU A 399 -18.28 -23.12 -17.64
C GLU A 399 -17.45 -23.53 -18.87
N SER A 400 -17.58 -22.79 -19.97
CA SER A 400 -16.71 -22.96 -21.14
C SER A 400 -15.28 -22.59 -20.79
N LEU A 401 -15.08 -21.43 -20.14
CA LEU A 401 -13.76 -20.96 -19.75
C LEU A 401 -13.10 -21.94 -18.78
N ARG A 402 -13.81 -22.43 -17.75
CA ARG A 402 -13.29 -23.44 -16.81
C ARG A 402 -12.83 -24.73 -17.52
N ARG A 403 -13.53 -25.18 -18.55
CA ARG A 403 -13.11 -26.34 -19.36
C ARG A 403 -11.86 -26.06 -20.18
N GLU A 404 -11.74 -24.85 -20.72
CA GLU A 404 -10.61 -24.41 -21.52
C GLU A 404 -9.35 -24.22 -20.68
N VAL A 405 -9.46 -23.59 -19.50
CA VAL A 405 -8.32 -23.17 -18.68
C VAL A 405 -8.14 -23.99 -17.41
N GLY A 406 -8.85 -25.11 -17.24
CA GLY A 406 -8.88 -25.88 -15.98
C GLY A 406 -7.49 -26.30 -15.50
N SER A 407 -6.65 -26.82 -16.40
CA SER A 407 -5.27 -27.22 -16.09
C SER A 407 -4.37 -26.03 -15.72
N LEU A 408 -4.68 -24.83 -16.22
CA LEU A 408 -3.99 -23.60 -15.88
C LEU A 408 -4.39 -23.11 -14.48
N LEU A 409 -5.68 -23.17 -14.14
CA LEU A 409 -6.20 -22.83 -12.80
C LEU A 409 -5.60 -23.76 -11.72
N GLU A 410 -5.38 -25.03 -12.01
CA GLU A 410 -4.73 -25.97 -11.07
C GLU A 410 -3.27 -25.61 -10.77
N ARG A 411 -2.55 -25.02 -11.73
CA ARG A 411 -1.14 -24.65 -11.60
C ARG A 411 -0.94 -23.22 -11.09
N ARG A 412 -1.92 -22.34 -11.31
CA ARG A 412 -1.83 -20.90 -11.06
C ARG A 412 -2.85 -20.47 -10.02
N SER A 413 -2.41 -20.45 -8.75
CA SER A 413 -3.25 -20.07 -7.62
C SER A 413 -3.81 -18.65 -7.70
N ASP A 414 -3.08 -17.73 -8.35
CA ASP A 414 -3.53 -16.36 -8.61
C ASP A 414 -4.69 -16.31 -9.61
N LEU A 415 -4.62 -17.12 -10.67
CA LEU A 415 -5.71 -17.23 -11.65
C LEU A 415 -6.91 -17.99 -11.08
N ALA A 416 -6.68 -19.05 -10.30
CA ALA A 416 -7.73 -19.77 -9.58
C ALA A 416 -8.51 -18.82 -8.64
N PHE A 417 -7.78 -18.01 -7.86
CA PHE A 417 -8.38 -17.03 -6.97
C PHE A 417 -9.22 -16.00 -7.74
N ALA A 418 -8.67 -15.44 -8.82
CA ALA A 418 -9.40 -14.49 -9.67
C ALA A 418 -10.67 -15.12 -10.29
N PHE A 419 -10.58 -16.36 -10.75
CA PHE A 419 -11.70 -17.11 -11.30
C PHE A 419 -12.81 -17.32 -10.26
N ASP A 420 -12.45 -17.80 -9.07
CA ASP A 420 -13.42 -18.07 -8.00
C ASP A 420 -14.04 -16.79 -7.44
N MET A 421 -13.34 -15.65 -7.47
CA MET A 421 -13.92 -14.33 -7.17
C MET A 421 -15.02 -13.93 -8.16
N VAL A 422 -14.84 -14.22 -9.46
CA VAL A 422 -15.88 -13.99 -10.48
C VAL A 422 -17.08 -14.89 -10.25
N GLU A 423 -16.85 -16.19 -9.99
CA GLU A 423 -17.91 -17.15 -9.67
C GLU A 423 -18.67 -16.75 -8.40
N LEU A 424 -17.97 -16.32 -7.35
CA LEU A 424 -18.59 -15.83 -6.11
C LEU A 424 -19.53 -14.66 -6.40
N ARG A 425 -19.09 -13.66 -7.17
CA ARG A 425 -19.93 -12.51 -7.54
C ARG A 425 -21.16 -12.93 -8.35
N ARG A 426 -21.04 -13.94 -9.22
CA ARG A 426 -22.18 -14.50 -9.98
C ARG A 426 -23.14 -15.26 -9.06
N ALA A 427 -22.63 -16.04 -8.12
CA ALA A 427 -23.44 -16.76 -7.13
C ALA A 427 -24.24 -15.79 -6.26
N VAL A 428 -23.62 -14.70 -5.79
CA VAL A 428 -24.31 -13.62 -5.05
C VAL A 428 -25.44 -13.02 -5.88
N ARG A 429 -25.20 -12.69 -7.16
CA ARG A 429 -26.23 -12.14 -8.06
C ARG A 429 -27.41 -13.10 -8.29
N ARG A 430 -27.13 -14.40 -8.34
CA ARG A 430 -28.14 -15.46 -8.51
C ARG A 430 -28.83 -15.84 -7.20
N LEU A 431 -28.42 -15.25 -6.07
CA LEU A 431 -28.89 -15.61 -4.74
C LEU A 431 -28.64 -17.10 -4.41
N ALA A 432 -27.59 -17.70 -4.99
CA ALA A 432 -27.21 -19.09 -4.79
C ALA A 432 -26.40 -19.23 -3.50
N TRP A 433 -27.04 -19.09 -2.34
CA TRP A 433 -26.35 -18.92 -1.05
C TRP A 433 -25.48 -20.10 -0.62
N GLN A 434 -25.82 -21.33 -1.03
CA GLN A 434 -24.96 -22.50 -0.81
C GLN A 434 -23.64 -22.39 -1.58
N ASP A 435 -23.69 -21.95 -2.83
CA ASP A 435 -22.50 -21.70 -3.65
C ASP A 435 -21.68 -20.53 -3.11
N VAL A 436 -22.34 -19.45 -2.66
CA VAL A 436 -21.66 -18.32 -2.00
C VAL A 436 -20.86 -18.81 -0.79
N THR A 437 -21.45 -19.69 0.03
CA THR A 437 -20.78 -20.26 1.20
C THR A 437 -19.56 -21.08 0.81
N ARG A 438 -19.72 -22.01 -0.13
CA ARG A 438 -18.65 -22.88 -0.63
C ARG A 438 -17.50 -22.08 -1.26
N LEU A 439 -17.82 -21.12 -2.13
CA LEU A 439 -16.84 -20.32 -2.85
C LEU A 439 -16.08 -19.36 -1.91
N ALA A 440 -16.78 -18.67 -1.01
CA ALA A 440 -16.13 -17.76 -0.06
C ALA A 440 -15.20 -18.52 0.92
N GLN A 441 -15.60 -19.71 1.39
CA GLN A 441 -14.71 -20.56 2.20
C GLN A 441 -13.50 -21.03 1.39
N GLY A 442 -13.70 -21.49 0.16
CA GLY A 442 -12.60 -21.90 -0.73
C GLY A 442 -11.59 -20.78 -0.99
N LEU A 443 -12.07 -19.55 -1.18
CA LEU A 443 -11.22 -18.36 -1.33
C LEU A 443 -10.44 -18.04 -0.06
N LEU A 444 -11.03 -18.19 1.13
CA LEU A 444 -10.32 -18.04 2.41
C LEU A 444 -9.22 -19.10 2.56
N ASP A 445 -9.48 -20.33 2.15
CA ASP A 445 -8.50 -21.42 2.22
C ASP A 445 -7.35 -21.21 1.23
N GLN A 446 -7.64 -20.76 0.00
CA GLN A 446 -6.63 -20.34 -0.97
C GLN A 446 -5.78 -19.17 -0.46
N TRP A 447 -6.41 -18.19 0.21
CA TRP A 447 -5.71 -17.06 0.82
C TRP A 447 -4.73 -17.51 1.92
N ARG A 448 -5.17 -18.40 2.82
CA ARG A 448 -4.32 -18.98 3.88
C ARG A 448 -3.18 -19.81 3.29
N ALA A 449 -3.45 -20.61 2.26
CA ALA A 449 -2.44 -21.44 1.60
C ALA A 449 -1.30 -20.62 0.97
N GLN A 450 -1.57 -19.36 0.60
CA GLN A 450 -0.58 -18.41 0.10
C GLN A 450 0.22 -17.71 1.23
N GLY A 451 -0.07 -18.00 2.50
CA GLY A 451 0.58 -17.35 3.65
C GLY A 451 0.23 -15.86 3.78
N LEU A 452 -0.93 -15.45 3.25
CA LEU A 452 -1.41 -14.07 3.32
C LEU A 452 -2.01 -13.77 4.71
N PRO A 453 -2.08 -12.49 5.12
CA PRO A 453 -2.53 -12.12 6.47
C PRO A 453 -3.96 -12.57 6.73
N GLU A 454 -4.22 -13.22 7.87
CA GLU A 454 -5.55 -13.68 8.24
C GLU A 454 -6.54 -12.51 8.41
N HIS A 455 -6.11 -11.45 9.09
CA HIS A 455 -6.87 -10.22 9.27
C HIS A 455 -6.46 -9.20 8.21
N TYR A 456 -7.29 -9.09 7.17
CA TYR A 456 -7.05 -8.20 6.05
C TYR A 456 -8.39 -7.75 5.43
N PRO A 457 -8.47 -6.56 4.78
CA PRO A 457 -9.71 -6.11 4.15
C PRO A 457 -10.35 -7.12 3.17
N THR A 458 -9.52 -7.88 2.44
CA THR A 458 -10.00 -8.93 1.53
C THR A 458 -10.67 -10.07 2.29
N THR A 459 -10.09 -10.55 3.39
CA THR A 459 -10.69 -11.64 4.19
C THR A 459 -11.96 -11.17 4.88
N GLU A 460 -12.00 -9.93 5.37
CA GLU A 460 -13.22 -9.31 5.89
C GLU A 460 -14.35 -9.33 4.86
N THR A 461 -14.06 -8.93 3.60
CA THR A 461 -15.06 -8.92 2.52
C THR A 461 -15.61 -10.33 2.27
N LEU A 462 -14.78 -11.37 2.32
CA LEU A 462 -15.21 -12.76 2.18
C LEU A 462 -16.09 -13.20 3.37
N TYR A 463 -15.71 -12.87 4.60
CA TYR A 463 -16.53 -13.14 5.77
C TYR A 463 -17.87 -12.37 5.75
N GLN A 464 -17.92 -11.17 5.18
CA GLN A 464 -19.18 -10.46 4.96
C GLN A 464 -20.10 -11.23 4.01
N GLN A 465 -19.57 -11.83 2.93
CA GLN A 465 -20.36 -12.69 2.04
C GLN A 465 -20.86 -13.95 2.77
N LEU A 466 -19.99 -14.59 3.57
CA LEU A 466 -20.38 -15.74 4.40
C LEU A 466 -21.48 -15.38 5.40
N LEU A 467 -21.39 -14.22 6.05
CA LEU A 467 -22.40 -13.76 7.00
C LEU A 467 -23.76 -13.55 6.31
N VAL A 468 -23.77 -12.95 5.11
CA VAL A 468 -25.00 -12.77 4.34
C VAL A 468 -25.59 -14.12 3.95
N ALA A 469 -24.78 -15.04 3.42
CA ALA A 469 -25.23 -16.37 3.02
C ALA A 469 -25.77 -17.17 4.23
N ALA A 470 -25.06 -17.17 5.35
CA ALA A 470 -25.47 -17.87 6.56
C ALA A 470 -26.81 -17.35 7.12
N LYS A 471 -27.02 -16.02 7.11
CA LYS A 471 -28.32 -15.41 7.46
C LYS A 471 -29.46 -15.88 6.55
N ARG A 472 -29.19 -16.02 5.26
CA ARG A 472 -30.20 -16.45 4.26
C ARG A 472 -30.51 -17.95 4.36
N LEU A 473 -29.55 -18.75 4.81
CA LEU A 473 -29.68 -20.19 4.99
C LEU A 473 -30.16 -20.60 6.40
N GLY A 474 -30.22 -19.66 7.36
CA GLY A 474 -30.55 -19.96 8.75
C GLY A 474 -29.43 -20.69 9.52
N ASP A 475 -28.18 -20.58 9.05
CA ASP A 475 -27.01 -21.25 9.64
C ASP A 475 -26.40 -20.40 10.76
N THR A 476 -26.87 -20.63 11.99
CA THR A 476 -26.48 -19.85 13.18
C THR A 476 -24.99 -20.00 13.54
N ARG A 477 -24.39 -21.16 13.26
CA ARG A 477 -22.97 -21.43 13.55
C ARG A 477 -22.07 -20.59 12.65
N ASN A 478 -22.31 -20.63 11.34
CA ASN A 478 -21.53 -19.86 10.38
C ASN A 478 -21.79 -18.35 10.51
N MET A 479 -23.01 -17.94 10.92
CA MET A 479 -23.29 -16.54 11.26
C MET A 479 -22.38 -16.04 12.39
N THR A 480 -22.25 -16.80 13.47
CA THR A 480 -21.43 -16.42 14.63
C THR A 480 -19.95 -16.35 14.26
N THR A 481 -19.45 -17.40 13.59
CA THR A 481 -18.06 -17.49 13.13
C THR A 481 -17.69 -16.31 12.22
N ALA A 482 -18.54 -15.99 11.23
CA ALA A 482 -18.29 -14.88 10.32
C ALA A 482 -18.33 -13.52 11.03
N GLN A 483 -19.22 -13.31 12.00
CA GLN A 483 -19.28 -12.08 12.78
C GLN A 483 -18.02 -11.87 13.64
N GLU A 484 -17.54 -12.91 14.30
CA GLU A 484 -16.31 -12.88 15.09
C GLU A 484 -15.09 -12.55 14.22
N ALA A 485 -14.98 -13.19 13.06
CA ALA A 485 -13.89 -12.95 12.12
C ALA A 485 -13.90 -11.51 11.55
N ILE A 486 -15.08 -10.96 11.24
CA ILE A 486 -15.22 -9.56 10.83
C ILE A 486 -14.77 -8.63 11.95
N ARG A 487 -15.27 -8.81 13.18
CA ARG A 487 -14.90 -7.96 14.33
C ARG A 487 -13.40 -8.00 14.60
N ALA A 488 -12.82 -9.20 14.63
CA ALA A 488 -11.37 -9.36 14.85
C ALA A 488 -10.56 -8.66 13.76
N THR A 489 -10.98 -8.77 12.49
CA THR A 489 -10.29 -8.11 11.38
C THR A 489 -10.38 -6.59 11.49
N GLN A 490 -11.56 -6.04 11.78
CA GLN A 490 -11.72 -4.59 11.90
C GLN A 490 -10.95 -4.01 13.10
N GLN A 491 -10.90 -4.75 14.22
CA GLN A 491 -10.08 -4.39 15.39
C GLN A 491 -8.59 -4.37 15.03
N ASN A 492 -8.11 -5.40 14.33
CA ASN A 492 -6.70 -5.52 13.96
C ASN A 492 -6.26 -4.53 12.89
N CYS A 493 -7.14 -4.16 11.97
CA CYS A 493 -6.84 -3.18 10.93
C CYS A 493 -7.14 -1.73 11.36
N GLY A 494 -7.67 -1.52 12.57
CA GLY A 494 -7.80 -0.21 13.18
C GLY A 494 -8.91 0.68 12.63
N TYR A 495 -9.94 0.07 12.03
CA TYR A 495 -11.14 0.74 11.53
C TYR A 495 -12.42 0.12 12.12
N VAL A 496 -12.79 0.51 13.35
CA VAL A 496 -14.15 0.31 13.89
C VAL A 496 -14.65 1.63 14.48
N LEU A 497 -15.87 1.97 14.06
CA LEU A 497 -16.69 3.13 14.45
C LEU A 497 -17.01 3.18 15.96
N PRO A 498 -17.56 4.32 16.46
CA PRO A 498 -18.15 4.42 17.80
C PRO A 498 -19.15 3.28 18.07
N PRO A 499 -19.36 2.92 19.35
CA PRO A 499 -20.17 1.77 19.72
C PRO A 499 -21.56 1.84 19.09
N VAL A 500 -22.11 0.68 18.73
CA VAL A 500 -23.55 0.54 18.48
C VAL A 500 -24.25 0.94 19.77
N GLU A 501 -24.80 2.15 19.82
CA GLU A 501 -25.91 2.43 20.71
C GLU A 501 -27.01 1.46 20.29
N VAL A 502 -27.14 0.40 21.05
CA VAL A 502 -28.36 -0.39 21.09
C VAL A 502 -29.40 0.59 21.60
N SER A 503 -30.09 1.28 20.68
CA SER A 503 -31.34 1.96 20.97
C SER A 503 -32.34 0.88 21.36
N SER A 504 -32.28 0.49 22.63
CA SER A 504 -33.32 -0.23 23.31
C SER A 504 -34.46 0.75 23.56
N GLN A 505 -35.29 1.00 22.56
CA GLN A 505 -36.65 1.49 22.77
C GLN A 505 -37.60 0.78 21.80
N PRO A 506 -38.81 0.45 22.30
CA PRO A 506 -39.52 -0.81 22.04
C PRO A 506 -40.11 -0.97 20.65
#